data_AF-A0A8T3TK97-F1
#
_entry.id   AF-A0A8T3TK97-F1
#
_cell.length_a   1.000
_cell.length_b   1.000
_cell.length_c   1.000
_cell.angle_alpha   90.00
_cell.angle_beta   90.00
_cell.angle_gamma   90.00
#
_symmetry.space_group_name_H-M   'P 1'
#
loop_
_entity.id
_entity.type
_entity.pdbx_description
1 polymer ?
#
loop_
_entity_poly.entity_id
_entity_poly.type
_entity_poly.pdbx_seq_one_letter_code
_entity_poly.pdbx_strand_id
1 'polypeptide(L)'
;MIHRNWILAAVALGSGIVFLDGTIVNVALPRIVDELPATFVSTFEGQAYVASGYLAVLSALLILAGGLADVYGRRRIFAIGLVGFGVTSV
;
A
#
# COMPACT_ATOMS: atom_id res chain seq x y z
N MET A 1 9.65 14.77 -26.28
CA MET A 1 9.44 15.55 -25.04
C MET A 1 8.24 14.98 -24.29
N ILE A 2 8.45 14.05 -23.36
CA ILE A 2 7.37 13.58 -22.48
C ILE A 2 6.99 14.79 -21.60
N HIS A 3 5.76 15.27 -21.76
CA HIS A 3 5.32 16.53 -21.16
C HIS A 3 5.33 16.41 -19.63
N ARG A 4 6.09 17.30 -18.97
CA ARG A 4 6.34 17.31 -17.52
C ARG A 4 5.07 17.18 -16.66
N ASN A 5 3.94 17.66 -17.18
CA ASN A 5 2.63 17.63 -16.52
C ASN A 5 2.09 16.19 -16.33
N TRP A 6 2.41 15.26 -17.23
CA TRP A 6 1.96 13.87 -17.12
C TRP A 6 2.69 13.10 -16.03
N ILE A 7 3.95 13.46 -15.75
CA ILE A 7 4.72 12.87 -14.65
C ILE A 7 4.12 13.32 -13.31
N LEU A 8 3.78 14.61 -13.19
CA LEU A 8 3.12 15.14 -12.00
C LEU A 8 1.75 14.50 -11.76
N ALA A 9 0.95 14.33 -12.82
CA ALA A 9 -0.34 13.65 -12.72
C ALA A 9 -0.17 12.18 -12.30
N ALA A 10 0.78 11.44 -12.89
CA ALA A 10 1.03 10.05 -12.53
C ALA A 10 1.51 9.89 -11.07
N VAL A 11 2.38 10.78 -10.60
CA VAL A 11 2.83 10.79 -9.20
C VAL A 11 1.68 11.17 -8.26
N ALA A 12 0.88 12.18 -8.61
CA ALA A 12 -0.27 12.59 -7.81
C ALA A 12 -1.33 11.48 -7.69
N LEU A 13 -1.64 10.80 -8.78
CA LEU A 13 -2.55 9.65 -8.78
C LEU A 13 -1.98 8.48 -7.98
N GLY A 14 -0.69 8.16 -8.16
CA GLY A 14 -0.01 7.12 -7.38
C GLY A 14 -0.04 7.40 -5.87
N SER A 15 0.27 8.64 -5.48
CA SER A 15 0.19 9.06 -4.07
C SER A 15 -1.25 9.04 -3.53
N GLY A 16 -2.24 9.42 -4.36
CA GLY A 16 -3.66 9.36 -3.98
C GLY A 16 -4.14 7.94 -3.72
N ILE A 17 -3.71 6.97 -4.53
CA ILE A 17 -4.04 5.55 -4.35
C ILE A 17 -3.52 5.03 -3.01
N VAL A 18 -2.28 5.38 -2.63
CA VAL A 18 -1.71 4.97 -1.33
C VAL A 18 -2.49 5.55 -0.14
N PHE A 19 -2.96 6.79 -0.28
CA PHE A 19 -3.81 7.41 0.75
C PHE A 19 -5.17 6.72 0.87
N LEU A 20 -5.79 6.38 -0.25
CA LEU A 20 -7.04 5.63 -0.28
C LEU A 20 -6.87 4.24 0.37
N ASP A 21 -5.78 3.54 0.07
CA ASP A 21 -5.47 2.22 0.65
C ASP A 21 -5.44 2.25 2.19
N GLY A 22 -4.71 3.21 2.76
CA GLY A 22 -4.67 3.39 4.22
C GLY A 22 -6.05 3.69 4.83
N THR A 23 -6.91 4.40 4.10
CA THR A 23 -8.27 4.72 4.58
C THR A 23 -9.19 3.51 4.51
N ILE A 24 -9.08 2.71 3.43
CA ILE A 24 -9.84 1.46 3.24
C ILE A 24 -9.52 0.48 4.35
N VAL A 25 -8.25 0.30 4.70
CA VAL A 25 -7.84 -0.59 5.82
C VAL A 25 -8.44 -0.11 7.14
N ASN A 26 -8.45 1.20 7.41
CA ASN A 26 -9.08 1.74 8.62
C ASN A 26 -10.59 1.52 8.68
N VAL A 27 -11.28 1.60 7.55
CA VAL A 27 -12.73 1.32 7.46
C VAL A 27 -13.01 -0.18 7.56
N ALA A 28 -12.14 -1.04 7.04
CA ALA A 28 -12.29 -2.49 7.07
C ALA A 28 -11.82 -3.12 8.39
N LEU A 29 -10.97 -2.44 9.15
CA LEU A 29 -10.37 -2.90 10.40
C LEU A 29 -11.38 -3.46 11.42
N PRO A 30 -12.53 -2.80 11.69
CA PRO A 30 -13.55 -3.36 12.57
C PRO A 30 -14.11 -4.69 12.06
N ARG A 31 -14.36 -4.81 10.75
CA ARG A 31 -14.86 -6.04 10.10
C ARG A 31 -13.85 -7.17 10.20
N ILE A 32 -12.57 -6.88 9.93
CA ILE A 32 -11.47 -7.86 10.00
C ILE A 32 -11.37 -8.41 11.43
N VAL A 33 -11.50 -7.56 12.44
CA VAL A 33 -11.38 -7.95 13.85
C VAL A 33 -12.62 -8.68 14.37
N ASP A 34 -13.81 -8.37 13.87
CA ASP A 34 -15.03 -9.13 14.19
C ASP A 34 -14.96 -10.58 13.68
N GLU A 35 -14.19 -10.84 12.61
CA GLU A 35 -13.92 -12.19 12.09
C GLU A 35 -12.78 -12.90 12.84
N LEU A 36 -11.99 -12.19 13.66
CA LEU A 36 -10.97 -12.81 14.50
C LEU A 36 -11.61 -13.53 15.69
N PRO A 37 -11.14 -14.73 16.05
CA PRO A 37 -11.64 -15.43 17.23
C PRO A 37 -11.38 -14.61 18.50
N ALA A 38 -12.46 -14.07 19.07
CA ALA A 38 -12.47 -13.24 20.29
C ALA A 38 -11.89 -13.92 21.54
N THR A 39 -11.51 -15.19 21.43
CA THR A 39 -10.92 -16.01 22.50
C THR A 39 -9.49 -15.60 22.86
N PHE A 40 -8.76 -14.90 21.99
CA PHE A 40 -7.32 -14.61 22.20
C PHE A 40 -6.96 -13.13 22.31
N VAL A 41 -7.79 -12.21 21.81
CA VAL A 41 -7.45 -10.79 21.68
C VAL A 41 -8.71 -9.93 21.83
N SER A 42 -8.64 -8.86 22.64
CA SER A 42 -9.73 -7.88 22.73
C SER A 42 -9.87 -7.09 21.42
N THR A 43 -11.07 -6.61 21.07
CA THR A 43 -11.31 -5.92 19.78
C THR A 43 -10.31 -4.76 19.52
N PHE A 44 -9.95 -4.00 20.55
CA PHE A 44 -8.98 -2.91 20.41
C PHE A 44 -7.55 -3.40 20.14
N GLU A 45 -7.12 -4.46 20.82
CA GLU A 45 -5.80 -5.07 20.56
C GLU A 45 -5.74 -5.71 19.18
N GLY A 46 -6.83 -6.33 18.71
CA GLY A 46 -6.92 -6.91 17.38
C GLY A 46 -6.74 -5.86 16.29
N GLN A 47 -7.36 -4.69 16.47
CA GLN A 47 -7.20 -3.57 15.55
C GLN A 47 -5.76 -3.05 15.51
N ALA A 48 -5.11 -2.90 16.67
CA ALA A 48 -3.72 -2.46 16.77
C ALA A 48 -2.74 -3.47 16.14
N TYR A 49 -2.96 -4.77 16.33
CA TYR A 49 -2.14 -5.83 15.74
C TYR A 49 -2.26 -5.84 14.22
N VAL A 50 -3.49 -5.75 13.68
CA VAL A 50 -3.73 -5.70 12.23
C VAL A 50 -3.11 -4.44 11.61
N ALA A 51 -3.31 -3.27 12.23
CA ALA A 51 -2.71 -2.02 11.77
C ALA A 51 -1.18 -2.07 11.78
N SER A 52 -0.57 -2.60 12.85
CA SER A 52 0.88 -2.73 12.97
C SER A 52 1.45 -3.71 11.94
N GLY A 53 0.76 -4.83 11.71
CA GLY A 53 1.14 -5.80 10.68
C GLY A 53 1.09 -5.20 9.27
N TYR A 54 0.03 -4.47 8.94
CA TYR A 54 -0.08 -3.73 7.69
C TYR A 54 1.10 -2.77 7.49
N LEU A 55 1.39 -1.94 8.49
CA LEU A 55 2.51 -0.98 8.41
C LEU A 55 3.87 -1.66 8.30
N ALA A 56 4.07 -2.80 8.98
CA ALA A 56 5.31 -3.56 8.92
C ALA A 56 5.57 -4.12 7.52
N VAL A 57 4.55 -4.76 6.92
CA VAL A 57 4.64 -5.29 5.55
C VAL A 57 4.83 -4.17 4.54
N LEU A 58 4.05 -3.08 4.66
CA LEU A 58 4.18 -1.90 3.81
C LEU A 58 5.61 -1.33 3.87
N SER A 59 6.16 -1.15 5.07
CA SER A 59 7.52 -0.61 5.26
C SER A 59 8.59 -1.52 4.64
N ALA A 60 8.47 -2.83 4.83
CA ALA A 60 9.39 -3.80 4.22
C ALA A 60 9.34 -3.75 2.68
N LEU A 61 8.14 -3.66 2.10
CA LEU A 61 7.95 -3.54 0.66
C LEU A 61 8.45 -2.21 0.11
N LEU A 62 8.26 -1.10 0.84
CA LEU A 62 8.77 0.21 0.44
C LEU A 62 10.30 0.23 0.40
N ILE A 63 10.96 -0.34 1.41
CA ILE A 63 12.42 -0.46 1.45
C ILE A 63 12.90 -1.33 0.28
N LEU A 64 12.24 -2.47 0.04
CA LEU A 64 12.55 -3.36 -1.06
C LEU A 64 12.39 -2.64 -2.41
N ALA A 65 11.26 -1.96 -2.63
CA ALA A 65 10.99 -1.21 -3.85
C ALA A 65 12.00 -0.07 -4.08
N GLY A 66 12.41 0.62 -3.01
CA GLY A 66 13.46 1.64 -3.04
C GLY A 66 14.80 1.05 -3.50
N GLY A 67 15.26 -0.03 -2.86
CA GLY A 67 16.49 -0.72 -3.24
C GLY A 67 16.47 -1.24 -4.67
N LEU A 68 15.36 -1.84 -5.10
CA LEU A 68 15.19 -2.24 -6.51
C LEU A 68 15.21 -1.04 -7.46
N ALA A 69 14.61 0.10 -7.08
CA ALA A 69 14.58 1.29 -7.91
C ALA A 69 15.97 1.94 -8.07
N ASP A 70 16.80 1.83 -7.05
CA ASP A 70 18.19 2.32 -7.09
C ASP A 70 19.08 1.45 -7.99
N VAL A 71 18.89 0.12 -7.96
CA VAL A 71 19.68 -0.83 -8.80
C VAL A 71 19.19 -0.89 -10.24
N TYR A 72 17.88 -1.03 -10.46
CA TYR A 72 17.29 -1.28 -11.79
C TYR A 72 16.75 -0.02 -12.48
N GLY A 73 16.76 1.11 -11.77
CA GLY A 73 16.30 2.41 -12.25
C GLY A 73 14.82 2.69 -11.95
N ARG A 74 14.56 3.86 -11.36
CA ARG A 74 13.23 4.34 -10.92
C ARG A 74 12.12 4.19 -11.96
N ARG A 75 12.39 4.43 -13.24
CA ARG A 75 11.37 4.36 -14.31
C ARG A 75 10.83 2.94 -14.52
N ARG A 76 11.67 1.91 -14.42
CA ARG A 76 11.26 0.51 -14.64
C ARG A 76 10.46 0.00 -13.45
N ILE A 77 10.93 0.25 -12.23
CA ILE A 77 10.24 -0.18 -11.02
C ILE A 77 8.88 0.51 -10.87
N PHE A 78 8.79 1.80 -11.19
CA PHE A 78 7.51 2.52 -11.22
C PHE A 78 6.52 1.88 -12.22
N ALA A 79 6.98 1.53 -13.42
CA ALA A 79 6.13 0.89 -14.42
C ALA A 79 5.66 -0.51 -13.99
N ILE A 80 6.53 -1.30 -13.35
CA ILE A 80 6.18 -2.62 -12.81
C ILE A 80 5.10 -2.48 -11.72
N GLY A 81 5.27 -1.53 -10.79
CA GLY A 81 4.27 -1.25 -9.76
C GLY A 81 2.93 -0.81 -10.35
N LEU A 82 2.95 0.04 -11.38
CA LEU A 82 1.74 0.50 -12.06
C LEU A 82 1.01 -0.63 -12.79
N VAL A 83 1.75 -1.51 -13.48
CA VAL A 83 1.17 -2.68 -14.15
C VAL A 83 0.63 -3.67 -13.12
N GLY A 84 1.38 -3.94 -12.05
CA GLY A 84 0.93 -4.80 -10.96
C GLY A 84 -0.39 -4.31 -10.35
N PHE A 85 -0.45 -3.01 -10.01
CA PHE A 85 -1.66 -2.37 -9.50
C PHE A 85 -2.85 -2.49 -10.47
N GLY A 86 -2.60 -2.23 -11.76
CA GLY A 86 -3.63 -2.34 -12.80
C GLY A 86 -4.18 -3.75 -12.96
N VAL A 87 -3.33 -4.78 -12.82
CA VAL A 87 -3.75 -6.19 -12.89
C VAL A 87 -4.56 -6.60 -11.67
N THR A 88 -4.20 -6.15 -10.47
CA THR A 88 -4.92 -6.49 -9.23
C THR A 88 -6.21 -5.68 -9.02
N SER A 89 -6.38 -4.56 -9.74
CA SER A 89 -7.58 -3.71 -9.65
C SER A 89 -8.75 -4.16 -10.53
N VAL A 90 -8.56 -5.19 -11.36
CA VAL A 90 -9.61 -5.84 -12.17
C VAL A 90 -10.02 -7.15 -11.49
#